data_AF-A0A399S3G3-F1
#
_entry.id   AF-A0A399S3G3-F1
#
_cell.length_a   1.000
_cell.length_b   1.000
_cell.length_c   1.000
_cell.angle_alpha   90.00
_cell.angle_beta   90.00
_cell.angle_gamma   90.00
#
_symmetry.space_group_name_H-M   'P 1'
#
loop_
_entity.id
_entity.type
_entity.pdbx_description
1 polymer ?
#
loop_
_entity_poly.entity_id
_entity_poly.type
_entity_poly.pdbx_seq_one_letter_code
_entity_poly.pdbx_strand_id
1 'polypeptide(L)'
;MEAQDLKNKVDSMNPDKKEGKVATAIEEQTAKIPSDVFLWAAVGSIGASLVLKIMKKDDEALFVGQWPAPFLLLGIYNKLVKQLGHD
;
A
#
# COMPACT_ATOMS: atom_id res chain seq x y z
N MET A 1 -18.93 35.75 9.05
CA MET A 1 -17.99 35.62 10.18
C MET A 1 -18.08 34.23 10.81
N GLU A 2 -19.26 33.72 11.21
CA GLU A 2 -19.41 32.38 11.82
C GLU A 2 -18.78 31.19 11.07
N ALA A 3 -18.88 31.12 9.75
CA ALA A 3 -18.39 29.96 9.00
C ALA A 3 -16.85 29.83 8.98
N GLN A 4 -16.13 30.95 9.06
CA GLN A 4 -14.66 30.94 9.14
C GLN A 4 -14.19 30.59 10.55
N ASP A 5 -14.88 31.09 11.58
CA ASP A 5 -14.62 30.71 12.97
C ASP A 5 -14.87 29.22 13.23
N LEU A 6 -15.93 28.65 12.65
CA LEU A 6 -16.22 27.22 12.74
C LEU A 6 -15.12 26.38 12.07
N LYS A 7 -14.65 26.78 10.88
CA LYS A 7 -13.58 26.08 10.18
C LYS A 7 -12.26 26.10 10.95
N ASN A 8 -11.87 27.28 11.46
CA ASN A 8 -10.68 27.42 12.29
C ASN A 8 -10.77 26.61 13.60
N LYS A 9 -11.97 26.53 14.20
CA LYS A 9 -12.19 25.77 15.43
C LYS A 9 -12.13 24.25 15.19
N VAL A 10 -12.64 23.78 14.05
CA VAL A 10 -12.55 22.37 13.63
C VAL A 10 -11.10 21.99 13.29
N ASP A 11 -10.37 22.85 12.57
CA ASP A 11 -8.95 22.64 12.27
C ASP A 11 -8.08 22.66 13.54
N SER A 12 -8.47 23.44 14.56
CA SER A 12 -7.77 23.50 15.86
C SER A 12 -8.07 22.34 16.83
N MET A 13 -9.10 21.52 16.57
CA MET A 13 -9.46 20.39 17.44
C MET A 13 -8.62 19.13 17.18
N ASN A 14 -7.90 19.07 16.06
CA ASN A 14 -6.94 18.00 15.80
C ASN A 14 -5.72 18.52 15.03
N PRO A 15 -4.91 19.42 15.63
CA PRO A 15 -3.75 20.06 14.98
C PRO A 15 -2.64 19.05 14.66
N ASP A 16 -2.74 17.84 15.22
CA ASP A 16 -1.88 16.72 14.95
C ASP A 16 -2.75 15.57 14.41
N LYS A 17 -2.85 15.44 13.08
CA LYS A 17 -2.99 14.11 12.47
C LYS A 17 -1.68 13.34 12.68
N LYS A 18 -1.29 13.14 13.95
CA LYS A 18 -0.25 12.18 14.31
C LYS A 18 -0.89 10.82 14.17
N GLU A 19 -0.87 10.30 12.96
CA GLU A 19 -1.03 8.86 12.76
C GLU A 19 -0.11 8.18 13.78
N GLY A 20 -0.66 7.27 14.59
CA GLY A 20 0.06 6.75 15.76
C GLY A 20 1.43 6.20 15.37
N LYS A 21 2.38 6.14 16.30
CA LYS A 21 3.78 5.69 16.08
C LYS A 21 3.96 4.46 15.18
N VAL A 22 2.95 3.58 15.12
CA VAL A 22 2.91 2.42 14.22
C VAL A 22 2.79 2.84 12.75
N ALA A 23 1.91 3.78 12.40
CA ALA A 23 1.74 4.29 11.05
C ALA A 23 2.99 5.05 10.55
N THR A 24 3.58 5.93 11.37
CA THR A 24 4.82 6.64 11.00
C THR A 24 6.00 5.69 10.77
N ALA A 25 6.12 4.62 11.58
CA ALA A 25 7.16 3.61 11.40
C ALA A 25 6.94 2.73 10.17
N ILE A 26 5.67 2.46 9.81
CA ILE A 26 5.30 1.77 8.57
C ILE A 26 5.59 2.68 7.37
N GLU A 27 5.29 3.99 7.44
CA GLU A 27 5.59 4.96 6.39
C GLU A 27 7.10 5.08 6.14
N GLU A 28 7.94 5.25 7.17
CA GLU A 28 9.40 5.37 7.02
C GLU A 28 10.06 4.11 6.41
N GLN A 29 9.54 2.93 6.71
CA GLN A 29 10.07 1.66 6.20
C GLN A 29 9.50 1.32 4.82
N THR A 30 8.20 1.56 4.60
CA THR A 30 7.53 1.32 3.32
C THR A 30 8.03 2.32 2.27
N ALA A 31 8.33 3.57 2.65
CA ALA A 31 8.89 4.59 1.76
C ALA A 31 10.24 4.17 1.13
N LYS A 32 11.00 3.27 1.76
CA LYS A 32 12.28 2.79 1.21
C LYS A 32 12.14 1.64 0.23
N ILE A 33 11.02 0.92 0.26
CA ILE A 33 10.77 -0.15 -0.73
C ILE A 33 10.45 0.51 -2.07
N PRO A 34 11.22 0.24 -3.13
CA PRO A 34 10.88 0.70 -4.47
C PRO A 34 9.47 0.18 -4.81
N SER A 35 8.59 1.06 -5.29
CA SER A 35 7.23 0.66 -5.72
C SER A 35 7.27 -0.49 -6.72
N ASP A 36 8.36 -0.56 -7.49
CA ASP A 36 8.60 -1.55 -8.54
C ASP A 36 8.79 -2.96 -7.98
N VAL A 37 9.18 -3.11 -6.70
CA VAL A 37 9.27 -4.42 -6.05
C VAL A 37 7.89 -5.08 -6.00
N PHE A 38 6.84 -4.32 -5.74
CA PHE A 38 5.47 -4.84 -5.72
C PHE A 38 5.00 -5.27 -7.12
N LEU A 39 5.43 -4.54 -8.15
CA LEU A 39 5.14 -4.91 -9.54
C LEU A 39 5.86 -6.21 -9.93
N TRP A 40 7.15 -6.33 -9.61
CA TRP A 40 7.92 -7.56 -9.84
C TRP A 40 7.38 -8.74 -9.01
N ALA A 41 6.91 -8.51 -7.79
CA ALA A 41 6.27 -9.53 -6.98
C ALA A 41 4.94 -10.00 -7.59
N ALA A 42 4.13 -9.08 -8.12
CA ALA A 42 2.89 -9.42 -8.83
C ALA A 42 3.18 -10.26 -10.08
N VAL A 43 4.13 -9.84 -10.92
CA VAL A 43 4.55 -10.59 -12.12
C VAL A 43 5.16 -11.93 -11.74
N GLY A 44 6.00 -11.98 -10.70
CA GLY A 44 6.60 -13.20 -10.19
C GLY A 44 5.56 -14.19 -9.68
N SER A 45 4.52 -13.73 -8.99
CA SER A 45 3.38 -14.54 -8.54
C SER A 45 2.60 -15.12 -9.73
N ILE A 46 2.34 -14.33 -10.77
CA ILE A 46 1.71 -14.81 -12.01
C ILE A 46 2.57 -15.91 -12.65
N GLY A 47 3.86 -15.65 -12.82
CA GLY A 47 4.80 -16.61 -13.41
C GLY A 47 4.94 -17.90 -12.61
N ALA A 48 5.08 -17.79 -11.28
CA ALA A 48 5.16 -18.94 -10.39
C ALA A 48 3.87 -19.77 -10.41
N SER A 49 2.71 -19.11 -10.40
CA SER A 49 1.40 -19.78 -10.54
C SER A 49 1.31 -20.56 -11.86
N LEU A 50 1.75 -19.96 -12.97
CA LEU A 50 1.77 -20.63 -14.28
C LEU A 50 2.68 -21.87 -14.27
N VAL A 51 3.88 -21.77 -13.69
CA VAL A 51 4.81 -22.90 -13.55
C VAL A 51 4.17 -24.02 -12.73
N LEU A 52 3.57 -23.70 -11.58
CA LEU A 52 2.87 -24.66 -10.74
C LEU A 52 1.70 -25.33 -11.47
N LYS A 53 0.95 -24.57 -12.27
CA LYS A 53 -0.15 -25.09 -13.08
C LYS A 53 0.34 -26.09 -14.13
N ILE A 54 1.45 -25.79 -14.81
CA ILE A 54 2.09 -26.71 -15.76
C ILE A 54 2.56 -27.98 -15.06
N MET A 55 3.03 -27.88 -13.81
CA MET A 55 3.41 -29.01 -12.96
C MET A 55 2.23 -29.79 -12.37
N LYS A 56 0.97 -29.47 -12.74
CA LYS A 56 -0.26 -30.06 -12.19
C LYS A 56 -0.42 -29.89 -10.67
N LYS A 57 0.20 -28.85 -10.10
CA LYS A 57 0.05 -28.45 -8.69
C LYS A 57 -1.04 -27.40 -8.58
N ASP A 58 -2.28 -27.84 -8.82
CA ASP A 58 -3.41 -26.93 -9.08
C ASP A 58 -3.76 -26.03 -7.89
N ASP A 59 -3.74 -26.57 -6.67
CA ASP A 59 -4.07 -25.81 -5.46
C ASP A 59 -3.01 -24.77 -5.14
N GLU A 60 -1.73 -25.13 -5.27
CA GLU A 60 -0.63 -24.16 -5.07
C GLU A 60 -0.61 -23.11 -6.17
N ALA A 61 -0.89 -23.50 -7.43
CA ALA A 61 -1.03 -22.55 -8.53
C ALA A 61 -2.15 -21.55 -8.25
N LEU A 62 -3.31 -22.01 -7.77
CA LEU A 62 -4.44 -21.16 -7.41
C LEU A 62 -4.08 -20.22 -6.27
N PHE A 63 -3.51 -20.76 -5.18
CA PHE A 63 -3.12 -19.96 -4.01
C PHE A 63 -2.11 -18.87 -4.40
N VAL A 64 -1.04 -19.22 -5.11
CA VAL A 64 -0.01 -18.26 -5.52
C VAL A 64 -0.57 -17.25 -6.52
N GLY A 65 -1.47 -17.67 -7.42
CA GLY A 65 -2.06 -16.82 -8.45
C GLY A 65 -3.05 -15.77 -7.94
N GLN A 66 -3.46 -15.83 -6.67
CA GLN A 66 -4.34 -14.83 -6.05
C GLN A 66 -3.59 -13.60 -5.51
N TRP A 67 -2.27 -13.68 -5.33
CA TRP A 67 -1.44 -12.62 -4.79
C TRP A 67 -1.08 -11.43 -5.71
N PRO A 68 -1.27 -11.44 -7.06
CA PRO A 68 -0.94 -10.27 -7.88
C PRO A 68 -1.72 -9.01 -7.48
N ALA A 69 -3.04 -9.13 -7.26
CA ALA A 69 -3.86 -8.00 -6.85
C ALA A 69 -3.45 -7.44 -5.47
N PRO A 70 -3.26 -8.26 -4.42
CA PRO A 70 -2.66 -7.82 -3.15
C PRO A 70 -1.33 -7.06 -3.30
N PHE A 71 -0.38 -7.58 -4.09
CA PHE A 71 0.89 -6.89 -4.30
C PHE A 71 0.71 -5.54 -4.99
N LEU A 72 -0.11 -5.48 -6.04
CA LEU A 72 -0.37 -4.21 -6.74
C LEU A 72 -1.06 -3.19 -5.83
N LEU A 73 -2.01 -3.62 -4.97
CA LEU A 73 -2.64 -2.74 -3.99
C LEU A 73 -1.63 -2.17 -3.00
N LEU A 74 -0.70 -2.98 -2.50
CA LEU A 74 0.39 -2.51 -1.64
C LEU A 74 1.33 -1.53 -2.37
N GLY A 75 1.63 -1.80 -3.64
CA GLY A 75 2.43 -0.90 -4.49
C GLY A 75 1.75 0.45 -4.72
N ILE A 76 0.43 0.46 -4.97
CA ILE A 76 -0.37 1.68 -5.11
C ILE A 76 -0.38 2.45 -3.80
N TYR A 77 -0.62 1.78 -2.66
CA TYR A 77 -0.60 2.41 -1.34
C TYR A 77 0.75 3.09 -1.06
N ASN A 78 1.86 2.39 -1.28
CA ASN A 78 3.22 2.94 -1.14
C ASN A 78 3.43 4.19 -2.01
N LYS A 79 2.99 4.13 -3.27
CA LYS A 79 3.10 5.25 -4.20
C LYS A 79 2.26 6.46 -3.76
N LEU A 80 1.04 6.23 -3.27
CA LEU A 80 0.16 7.28 -2.76
C LEU A 80 0.76 7.96 -1.52
N VAL A 81 1.30 7.19 -0.58
CA VAL A 81 1.98 7.72 0.61
C VAL A 81 3.16 8.61 0.22
N LYS A 82 4.00 8.17 -0.72
CA LYS A 82 5.14 8.98 -1.21
C LYS A 82 4.72 10.25 -1.95
N GLN A 83 3.54 10.26 -2.56
CA GLN A 83 3.03 11.42 -3.28
C GLN A 83 2.28 12.40 -2.38
N LEU A 84 1.57 11.91 -1.36
CA LEU A 84 0.70 12.69 -0.48
C LEU A 84 1.34 13.05 0.86
N GLY A 85 2.41 12.35 1.28
CA GLY A 85 3.19 12.64 2.48
C GLY A 85 4.33 13.65 2.26
N HIS A 86 4.52 14.11 1.02
CA HIS A 86 5.36 15.25 0.70
C HIS A 86 4.48 16.50 0.52
N ASP A 87 3.93 17.01 1.62
CA ASP A 87 3.48 18.41 1.77
C ASP A 87 3.61 18.81 3.25
#